data_AF-A0A2P4X8E7-F1
#
_entry.id   AF-A0A2P4X8E7-F1
#
_cell.length_a   1.000
_cell.length_b   1.000
_cell.length_c   1.000
_cell.angle_alpha   90.00
_cell.angle_beta   90.00
_cell.angle_gamma   90.00
#
_symmetry.space_group_name_H-M   'P 1'
#
loop_
_entity.id
_entity.type
_entity.pdbx_description
1 polymer ?
#
loop_
_entity_poly.entity_id
_entity_poly.type
_entity_poly.pdbx_seq_one_letter_code
_entity_poly.pdbx_strand_id
1 'polypeptide(L)'
;MTFEESVTSFYVALAEQQLDQVCQALGDMRMSARRTSDGDEAAASVRDEMLRNCEAKAQSLQDTALSRLQQACAGSDVDVDAALTAFARCAALGTAREAASQFSSCLSAIFATQARASLDGVRSSKQAAKVNEHGYIDRAFYVEALSELLTGATDIMNAVADVTTDAQVLQQVLEPIHTSCADIALQVVQMYAGDARMVAWERRANAQAQRDPRQVLEGGDVEADESLQMIDLFLDELAFIIRVLVSYTAFLTTVCQGLGGNGGFQIKVQELSGVYVVLERFYVFQSVHKATAIAEPQELEHGVYVSSVVEDVSFVLNKAFFRASQCMNYHTTLSIVIALVDALESQYLPAILTLPGRPCVIPLSPNYAVSADSNGTDNTRVNDGADSENPVSFSDMLLQAVDE
;
A
#
# COMPACT_ATOMS: atom_id res chain seq x y z
N MET A 1 -31.98 21.27 6.93
CA MET A 1 -32.47 22.65 7.08
C MET A 1 -32.76 23.17 5.68
N THR A 2 -33.90 23.81 5.47
CA THR A 2 -34.21 24.50 4.20
C THR A 2 -33.45 25.83 4.12
N PHE A 3 -33.28 26.40 2.93
CA PHE A 3 -32.59 27.69 2.77
C PHE A 3 -33.23 28.79 3.63
N GLU A 4 -34.55 28.83 3.70
CA GLU A 4 -35.33 29.83 4.46
C GLU A 4 -35.15 29.67 5.99
N GLU A 5 -35.11 28.44 6.47
CA GLU A 5 -34.77 28.12 7.87
C GLU A 5 -33.36 28.61 8.21
N SER A 6 -32.39 28.39 7.32
CA SER A 6 -31.01 28.83 7.52
C SER A 6 -30.87 30.36 7.52
N VAL A 7 -31.62 31.07 6.67
CA VAL A 7 -31.68 32.55 6.70
C VAL A 7 -32.26 33.05 8.02
N THR A 8 -33.31 32.40 8.52
CA THR A 8 -33.94 32.77 9.79
C THR A 8 -32.98 32.55 10.96
N SER A 9 -32.34 31.37 10.99
CA SER A 9 -31.30 31.03 11.98
C SER A 9 -30.14 32.03 11.95
N PHE A 10 -29.70 32.43 10.76
CA PHE A 10 -28.64 33.44 10.60
C PHE A 10 -29.00 34.76 11.28
N TYR A 11 -30.20 35.31 11.05
CA TYR A 11 -30.58 36.60 11.62
C TYR A 11 -30.73 36.56 13.14
N VAL A 12 -31.24 35.45 13.70
CA VAL A 12 -31.30 35.24 15.14
C VAL A 12 -29.90 35.18 15.73
N ALA A 13 -29.02 34.33 15.17
CA ALA A 13 -27.65 34.18 15.62
C ALA A 13 -26.84 35.49 15.51
N LEU A 14 -27.04 36.26 14.43
CA LEU A 14 -26.38 37.54 14.23
C LEU A 14 -26.83 38.58 15.27
N ALA A 15 -28.12 38.63 15.59
CA ALA A 15 -28.65 39.53 16.61
C ALA A 15 -28.09 39.20 18.01
N GLU A 16 -27.87 37.92 18.29
CA GLU A 16 -27.29 37.42 19.54
C GLU A 16 -25.76 37.38 19.53
N GLN A 17 -25.11 37.80 18.44
CA GLN A 17 -23.65 37.76 18.23
C GLN A 17 -23.03 36.36 18.40
N GLN A 18 -23.78 35.32 18.06
CA GLN A 18 -23.35 33.92 18.17
C GLN A 18 -22.57 33.49 16.93
N LEU A 19 -21.25 33.72 16.95
CA LEU A 19 -20.35 33.46 15.82
C LEU A 19 -20.48 32.05 15.22
N ASP A 20 -20.57 31.02 16.06
CA ASP A 20 -20.68 29.62 15.61
C ASP A 20 -21.95 29.37 14.81
N GLN A 21 -23.08 29.81 15.33
CA GLN A 21 -24.37 29.64 14.68
C GLN A 21 -24.47 30.46 13.39
N VAL A 22 -23.85 31.65 13.35
CA VAL A 22 -23.74 32.44 12.13
C VAL A 22 -22.94 31.69 11.06
N CYS A 23 -21.78 31.13 11.42
CA CYS A 23 -20.95 30.38 10.47
C CYS A 23 -21.66 29.11 9.96
N GLN A 24 -22.34 28.38 10.85
CA GLN A 24 -23.11 27.20 10.49
C GLN A 24 -24.26 27.52 9.55
N ALA A 25 -25.05 28.57 9.85
CA ALA A 25 -26.15 29.00 8.99
C ALA A 25 -25.66 29.44 7.59
N LEU A 26 -24.53 30.15 7.51
CA LEU A 26 -23.88 30.49 6.23
C LEU A 26 -23.46 29.24 5.44
N GLY A 27 -22.88 28.25 6.12
CA GLY A 27 -22.52 26.96 5.50
C GLY A 27 -23.74 26.24 4.92
N ASP A 28 -24.82 26.12 5.71
CA ASP A 28 -26.06 25.47 5.29
C ASP A 28 -26.73 26.19 4.11
N MET A 29 -26.71 27.53 4.09
CA MET A 29 -27.21 28.33 2.97
C MET A 29 -26.40 28.08 1.69
N ARG A 30 -25.06 28.07 1.76
CA ARG A 30 -24.18 27.78 0.61
C ARG A 30 -24.42 26.39 0.05
N MET A 31 -24.58 25.38 0.91
CA MET A 31 -24.89 24.01 0.49
C MET A 31 -26.26 23.89 -0.16
N SER A 32 -27.27 24.58 0.39
CA SER A 32 -28.63 24.59 -0.15
C SER A 32 -28.70 25.31 -1.51
N ALA A 33 -27.95 26.40 -1.67
CA ALA A 33 -27.85 27.13 -2.94
C ALA A 33 -27.22 26.26 -4.05
N ARG A 34 -26.18 25.48 -3.74
CA ARG A 34 -25.53 24.56 -4.70
C ARG A 34 -26.41 23.40 -5.16
N ARG A 35 -27.31 22.90 -4.30
CA ARG A 35 -28.16 21.72 -4.59
C ARG A 35 -29.37 22.01 -5.49
N THR A 36 -29.70 23.27 -5.74
CA THR A 36 -30.99 23.67 -6.34
C THR A 36 -30.87 24.13 -7.80
N SER A 37 -29.90 23.58 -8.56
CA SER A 37 -29.65 23.97 -9.96
C SER A 37 -30.76 23.58 -10.96
N ASP A 38 -31.72 22.74 -10.56
CA ASP A 38 -32.83 22.32 -11.42
C ASP A 38 -34.15 22.95 -10.92
N GLY A 39 -34.60 24.04 -11.54
CA GLY A 39 -36.04 24.36 -11.52
C GLY A 39 -36.52 25.80 -11.74
N ASP A 40 -35.78 26.84 -11.33
CA ASP A 40 -36.26 28.24 -11.47
C ASP A 40 -35.12 29.25 -11.31
N GLU A 41 -34.62 29.81 -12.42
CA GLU A 41 -33.52 30.79 -12.44
C GLU A 41 -33.83 32.05 -11.62
N ALA A 42 -35.10 32.48 -11.58
CA ALA A 42 -35.51 33.66 -10.80
C ALA A 42 -35.40 33.39 -9.30
N ALA A 43 -35.84 32.21 -8.84
CA ALA A 43 -35.73 31.81 -7.45
C ALA A 43 -34.27 31.58 -7.02
N ALA A 44 -33.43 31.06 -7.92
CA ALA A 44 -31.99 30.93 -7.68
C ALA A 44 -31.32 32.32 -7.51
N SER A 45 -31.64 33.28 -8.39
CA SER A 45 -31.11 34.65 -8.29
C SER A 45 -31.47 35.32 -6.98
N VAL A 46 -32.70 35.15 -6.48
CA VAL A 46 -33.13 35.72 -5.20
C VAL A 46 -32.36 35.08 -4.04
N ARG A 47 -32.18 33.75 -4.04
CA ARG A 47 -31.40 33.05 -3.01
C ARG A 47 -29.94 33.51 -3.00
N ASP A 48 -29.33 33.69 -4.17
CA ASP A 48 -27.95 34.19 -4.29
C ASP A 48 -27.80 35.64 -3.79
N GLU A 49 -28.82 36.49 -4.01
CA GLU A 49 -28.84 37.84 -3.47
C GLU A 49 -29.03 37.84 -1.95
N MET A 50 -29.92 37.00 -1.42
CA MET A 50 -30.11 36.83 0.03
C MET A 50 -28.83 36.31 0.70
N LEU A 51 -28.16 35.31 0.11
CA LEU A 51 -26.89 34.80 0.60
C LEU A 51 -25.82 35.91 0.63
N ARG A 52 -25.67 36.67 -0.46
CA ARG A 52 -24.73 37.81 -0.50
C ARG A 52 -25.03 38.87 0.56
N ASN A 53 -26.30 39.13 0.84
CA ASN A 53 -26.70 40.07 1.90
C ASN A 53 -26.30 39.55 3.30
N CYS A 54 -26.57 38.27 3.57
CA CYS A 54 -26.14 37.61 4.80
C CYS A 54 -24.60 37.63 4.95
N GLU A 55 -23.86 37.32 3.88
CA GLU A 55 -22.40 37.37 3.88
C GLU A 55 -21.87 38.78 4.18
N ALA A 56 -22.45 39.82 3.55
CA ALA A 56 -22.08 41.21 3.82
C ALA A 56 -22.35 41.61 5.29
N LYS A 57 -23.48 41.17 5.87
CA LYS A 57 -23.79 41.45 7.29
C LYS A 57 -22.87 40.70 8.25
N ALA A 58 -22.46 39.49 7.89
CA ALA A 58 -21.55 38.68 8.68
C ALA A 58 -20.13 39.28 8.76
N GLN A 59 -19.77 40.19 7.85
CA GLN A 59 -18.48 40.91 7.89
C GLN A 59 -18.26 41.64 9.22
N SER A 60 -19.34 42.08 9.89
CA SER A 60 -19.25 42.70 11.22
C SER A 60 -18.63 41.81 12.30
N LEU A 61 -18.58 40.48 12.09
CA LEU A 61 -18.00 39.50 13.01
C LEU A 61 -16.57 39.07 12.65
N GLN A 62 -16.00 39.57 11.55
CA GLN A 62 -14.67 39.18 11.06
C GLN A 62 -13.56 39.43 12.08
N ASP A 63 -13.53 40.63 12.68
CA ASP A 63 -12.54 40.99 13.71
C ASP A 63 -12.64 40.07 14.94
N THR A 64 -13.86 39.64 15.28
CA THR A 64 -14.08 38.70 16.38
C THR A 64 -13.53 37.32 16.03
N ALA A 65 -13.74 36.84 14.80
CA ALA A 65 -13.19 35.56 14.36
C ALA A 65 -11.65 35.56 14.32
N LEU A 66 -11.04 36.64 13.80
CA LEU A 66 -9.59 36.82 13.79
C LEU A 66 -9.00 36.88 15.20
N SER A 67 -9.64 37.61 16.12
CA SER A 67 -9.24 37.67 17.53
C SER A 67 -9.35 36.29 18.22
N ARG A 68 -10.39 35.51 17.92
CA ARG A 68 -10.55 34.15 18.44
C ARG A 68 -9.48 33.19 17.91
N LEU A 69 -9.10 33.31 16.63
CA LEU A 69 -7.98 32.56 16.07
C LEU A 69 -6.68 32.94 16.77
N GLN A 70 -6.43 34.23 16.96
CA GLN A 70 -5.24 34.69 17.67
C GLN A 70 -5.16 34.14 19.10
N GLN A 71 -6.29 34.06 19.80
CA GLN A 71 -6.36 33.45 21.13
C GLN A 71 -6.13 31.93 21.10
N ALA A 72 -6.74 31.23 20.14
CA ALA A 72 -6.57 29.78 19.99
C ALA A 72 -5.12 29.41 19.64
N CYS A 73 -4.45 30.23 18.84
CA CYS A 73 -3.04 30.07 18.50
C CYS A 73 -2.06 30.63 19.55
N ALA A 74 -2.56 31.22 20.64
CA ALA A 74 -1.71 31.79 21.68
C ALA A 74 -1.39 30.77 22.77
N GLY A 75 -0.16 30.77 23.25
CA GLY A 75 0.31 29.90 24.33
C GLY A 75 1.27 28.81 23.87
N SER A 76 1.74 28.01 24.82
CA SER A 76 2.67 26.89 24.58
C SER A 76 1.97 25.55 24.38
N ASP A 77 0.72 25.42 24.81
CA ASP A 77 -0.09 24.21 24.76
C ASP A 77 -1.35 24.51 23.93
N VAL A 78 -1.17 24.51 22.62
CA VAL A 78 -2.23 24.86 21.67
C VAL A 78 -3.00 23.60 21.30
N ASP A 79 -4.32 23.66 21.49
CA ASP A 79 -5.26 22.65 20.99
C ASP A 79 -5.46 22.81 19.48
N VAL A 80 -5.08 21.78 18.72
CA VAL A 80 -5.16 21.74 17.25
C VAL A 80 -6.62 21.84 16.78
N ASP A 81 -7.56 21.20 17.48
CA ASP A 81 -8.98 21.20 17.10
C ASP A 81 -9.59 22.59 17.35
N ALA A 82 -9.19 23.25 18.43
CA ALA A 82 -9.61 24.62 18.72
C ALA A 82 -9.05 25.61 17.68
N ALA A 83 -7.79 25.45 17.28
CA ALA A 83 -7.16 26.28 16.23
C ALA A 83 -7.83 26.05 14.87
N LEU A 84 -8.09 24.79 14.48
CA LEU A 84 -8.83 24.43 13.26
C LEU A 84 -10.23 25.02 13.26
N THR A 85 -10.97 24.90 14.36
CA THR A 85 -12.32 25.46 14.50
C THR A 85 -12.30 26.99 14.38
N ALA A 86 -11.33 27.65 14.99
CA ALA A 86 -11.18 29.09 14.89
C ALA A 86 -10.83 29.54 13.44
N PHE A 87 -9.98 28.78 12.75
CA PHE A 87 -9.67 29.03 11.35
C PHE A 87 -10.87 28.78 10.44
N ALA A 88 -11.68 27.75 10.72
CA ALA A 88 -12.91 27.46 9.99
C ALA A 88 -13.93 28.60 10.07
N ARG A 89 -14.03 29.27 11.23
CA ARG A 89 -14.85 30.49 11.36
C ARG A 89 -14.31 31.62 10.48
N CYS A 90 -12.99 31.82 10.42
CA CYS A 90 -12.37 32.82 9.54
C CYS A 90 -12.64 32.49 8.07
N ALA A 91 -12.53 31.23 7.68
CA ALA A 91 -12.85 30.78 6.32
C ALA A 91 -14.33 30.98 5.97
N ALA A 92 -15.24 30.65 6.88
CA ALA A 92 -16.68 30.84 6.70
C ALA A 92 -17.06 32.31 6.49
N LEU A 93 -16.33 33.25 7.12
CA LEU A 93 -16.52 34.70 7.01
C LEU A 93 -15.68 35.36 5.91
N GLY A 94 -14.91 34.60 5.13
CA GLY A 94 -14.13 35.11 4.00
C GLY A 94 -12.80 35.75 4.36
N THR A 95 -12.31 35.60 5.59
CA THR A 95 -11.01 36.16 6.06
C THR A 95 -9.88 35.12 6.12
N ALA A 96 -10.04 33.97 5.45
CA ALA A 96 -9.04 32.90 5.43
C ALA A 96 -7.64 33.38 5.04
N ARG A 97 -7.53 34.29 4.06
CA ARG A 97 -6.24 34.83 3.59
C ARG A 97 -5.52 35.66 4.64
N GLU A 98 -6.26 36.44 5.43
CA GLU A 98 -5.72 37.26 6.51
C GLU A 98 -5.26 36.37 7.68
N ALA A 99 -6.08 35.36 8.00
CA ALA A 99 -5.82 34.37 9.03
C ALA A 99 -4.69 33.38 8.70
N ALA A 100 -4.43 33.13 7.41
CA ALA A 100 -3.57 32.03 6.94
C ALA A 100 -2.16 32.07 7.53
N SER A 101 -1.54 33.25 7.62
CA SER A 101 -0.17 33.38 8.11
C SER A 101 -0.01 32.98 9.58
N GLN A 102 -0.94 33.42 10.42
CA GLN A 102 -0.96 33.11 11.85
C GLN A 102 -1.28 31.64 12.08
N PHE A 103 -2.30 31.13 11.40
CA PHE A 103 -2.71 29.74 11.51
C PHE A 103 -1.61 28.78 11.03
N SER A 104 -0.97 29.09 9.89
CA SER A 104 0.17 28.34 9.35
C SER A 104 1.34 28.30 10.34
N SER A 105 1.70 29.44 10.94
CA SER A 105 2.77 29.52 11.92
C SER A 105 2.47 28.69 13.17
N CYS A 106 1.21 28.69 13.62
CA CYS A 106 0.77 27.91 14.77
C CYS A 106 0.82 26.41 14.50
N LEU A 107 0.15 25.92 13.45
CA LEU A 107 0.13 24.49 13.12
C LEU A 107 1.52 23.95 12.81
N SER A 108 2.33 24.70 12.06
CA SER A 108 3.69 24.26 11.72
C SER A 108 4.59 24.14 12.94
N ALA A 109 4.44 24.99 13.95
CA ALA A 109 5.20 24.89 15.21
C ALA A 109 4.81 23.65 16.02
N ILE A 110 3.50 23.36 16.13
CA ILE A 110 3.00 22.17 16.82
C ILE A 110 3.51 20.91 16.12
N PHE A 111 3.28 20.82 14.80
CA PHE A 111 3.69 19.66 14.02
C PHE A 111 5.20 19.46 14.02
N ALA A 112 6.00 20.54 13.89
CA ALA A 112 7.46 20.44 13.95
C ALA A 112 7.96 19.93 15.31
N THR A 113 7.26 20.24 16.40
CA THR A 113 7.59 19.71 17.73
C THR A 113 7.32 18.22 17.81
N GLN A 114 6.14 17.77 17.35
CA GLN A 114 5.79 16.35 17.30
C GLN A 114 6.73 15.56 16.38
N ALA A 115 7.03 16.09 15.19
CA ALA A 115 7.93 15.44 14.23
C ALA A 115 9.34 15.27 14.80
N ARG A 116 9.88 16.28 15.49
CA ARG A 116 11.18 16.18 16.17
C ARG A 116 11.17 15.18 17.32
N ALA A 117 10.10 15.15 18.11
CA ALA A 117 9.95 14.17 19.19
C ALA A 117 9.95 12.73 18.65
N SER A 118 9.27 12.49 17.52
CA SER A 118 9.31 11.19 16.82
C SER A 118 10.73 10.82 16.40
N LEU A 119 11.48 11.74 15.77
CA LEU A 119 12.88 11.50 15.37
C LEU A 119 13.79 11.19 16.56
N ASP A 120 13.66 11.93 17.66
CA ASP A 120 14.45 11.70 18.87
C ASP A 120 14.06 10.37 19.55
N GLY A 121 12.79 9.97 19.44
CA GLY A 121 12.31 8.64 19.78
C GLY A 121 13.02 7.55 18.98
N VAL A 122 13.08 7.67 17.65
CA VAL A 122 13.82 6.73 16.78
C VAL A 122 15.30 6.65 17.18
N ARG A 123 15.95 7.80 17.43
CA ARG A 123 17.36 7.84 17.86
C ARG A 123 17.57 7.12 19.19
N SER A 124 16.69 7.35 20.15
CA SER A 124 16.73 6.71 21.48
C SER A 124 16.50 5.21 21.38
N SER A 125 15.48 4.79 20.64
CA SER A 125 15.19 3.37 20.36
C SER A 125 16.36 2.69 19.67
N LYS A 126 16.97 3.32 18.66
CA LYS A 126 18.15 2.78 17.98
C LYS A 126 19.34 2.56 18.92
N GLN A 127 19.58 3.46 19.88
CA GLN A 127 20.65 3.32 20.87
C GLN A 127 20.34 2.25 21.92
N ALA A 128 19.08 2.11 22.33
CA ALA A 128 18.64 1.13 23.31
C ALA A 128 18.47 -0.28 22.71
N ALA A 129 18.34 -0.39 21.38
CA ALA A 129 18.03 -1.63 20.71
C ALA A 129 19.13 -2.68 20.91
N LYS A 130 18.77 -3.78 21.57
CA LYS A 130 19.66 -4.92 21.79
C LYS A 130 19.48 -5.95 20.69
N VAL A 131 20.57 -6.66 20.43
CA VAL A 131 20.56 -7.85 19.60
C VAL A 131 19.84 -8.96 20.37
N ASN A 132 18.84 -9.59 19.76
CA ASN A 132 18.12 -10.72 20.31
C ASN A 132 18.98 -12.00 20.27
N GLU A 133 18.44 -13.11 20.79
CA GLU A 133 19.14 -14.39 20.91
C GLU A 133 19.64 -14.95 19.55
N HIS A 134 19.06 -14.50 18.44
CA HIS A 134 19.40 -14.92 17.08
C HIS A 134 20.27 -13.91 16.33
N GLY A 135 20.80 -12.87 16.98
CA GLY A 135 21.62 -11.88 16.29
C GLY A 135 20.81 -10.76 15.61
N TYR A 136 19.47 -10.74 15.76
CA TYR A 136 18.57 -9.76 15.15
C TYR A 136 18.27 -8.59 16.06
N ILE A 137 17.99 -7.44 15.46
CA ILE A 137 17.40 -6.32 16.19
C ILE A 137 16.05 -6.08 15.53
N ASP A 138 14.98 -6.30 16.27
CA ASP A 138 13.64 -5.90 15.84
C ASP A 138 13.56 -4.37 15.85
N ARG A 139 13.39 -3.77 14.67
CA ARG A 139 13.48 -2.33 14.44
C ARG A 139 12.23 -1.78 13.78
N ALA A 140 11.06 -2.32 14.16
CA ALA A 140 9.76 -1.76 13.81
C ALA A 140 9.66 -0.24 14.08
N PHE A 141 10.46 0.30 15.00
CA PHE A 141 10.50 1.72 15.33
C PHE A 141 10.75 2.67 14.14
N TYR A 142 11.42 2.25 13.05
CA TYR A 142 11.54 3.10 11.86
C TYR A 142 10.21 3.17 11.09
N VAL A 143 9.57 2.02 10.93
CA VAL A 143 8.29 1.85 10.25
C VAL A 143 7.18 2.57 11.03
N GLU A 144 7.14 2.38 12.36
CA GLU A 144 6.21 3.04 13.27
C GLU A 144 6.36 4.57 13.20
N ALA A 145 7.59 5.08 13.33
CA ALA A 145 7.83 6.52 13.30
C ALA A 145 7.45 7.16 11.95
N LEU A 146 7.78 6.49 10.83
CA LEU A 146 7.38 6.97 9.51
C LEU A 146 5.86 6.93 9.33
N SER A 147 5.21 5.86 9.79
CA SER A 147 3.76 5.73 9.73
C SER A 147 3.07 6.82 10.55
N GLU A 148 3.50 7.03 11.79
CA GLU A 148 2.94 8.06 12.67
C GLU A 148 3.13 9.47 12.09
N LEU A 149 4.34 9.79 11.63
CA LEU A 149 4.67 11.10 11.09
C LEU A 149 3.87 11.43 9.82
N LEU A 150 3.80 10.49 8.87
CA LEU A 150 3.15 10.71 7.58
C LEU A 150 1.63 10.66 7.71
N THR A 151 1.10 9.81 8.59
CA THR A 151 -0.34 9.79 8.90
C THR A 151 -0.76 11.07 9.62
N GLY A 152 -0.02 11.51 10.65
CA GLY A 152 -0.31 12.76 11.35
C GLY A 152 -0.27 13.99 10.44
N ALA A 153 0.70 14.04 9.51
CA ALA A 153 0.73 15.10 8.49
C ALA A 153 -0.49 15.03 7.56
N THR A 154 -0.86 13.82 7.11
CA THR A 154 -2.01 13.58 6.22
C THR A 154 -3.32 14.01 6.88
N ASP A 155 -3.52 13.65 8.16
CA ASP A 155 -4.73 13.96 8.91
C ASP A 155 -4.89 15.48 9.10
N ILE A 156 -3.83 16.18 9.50
CA ILE A 156 -3.85 17.64 9.64
C ILE A 156 -4.10 18.31 8.28
N MET A 157 -3.43 17.84 7.22
CA MET A 157 -3.60 18.40 5.87
C MET A 157 -5.04 18.21 5.35
N ASN A 158 -5.64 17.05 5.57
CA ASN A 158 -7.05 16.80 5.24
C ASN A 158 -7.99 17.70 6.03
N ALA A 159 -7.77 17.84 7.35
CA ALA A 159 -8.58 18.71 8.19
C ALA A 159 -8.54 20.18 7.72
N VAL A 160 -7.39 20.66 7.24
CA VAL A 160 -7.29 22.00 6.64
C VAL A 160 -7.96 22.07 5.27
N ALA A 161 -7.83 21.03 4.44
CA ALA A 161 -8.46 20.94 3.12
C ALA A 161 -9.99 20.91 3.19
N ASP A 162 -10.55 20.35 4.26
CA ASP A 162 -11.99 20.35 4.52
C ASP A 162 -12.53 21.75 4.88
N VAL A 163 -11.66 22.63 5.38
CA VAL A 163 -12.04 23.98 5.82
C VAL A 163 -12.02 25.01 4.68
N THR A 164 -11.10 24.89 3.73
CA THR A 164 -10.94 25.88 2.65
C THR A 164 -10.58 25.24 1.32
N THR A 165 -11.09 25.80 0.24
CA THR A 165 -10.78 25.42 -1.15
C THR A 165 -9.90 26.44 -1.86
N ASP A 166 -9.50 27.53 -1.18
CA ASP A 166 -8.60 28.53 -1.75
C ASP A 166 -7.18 27.96 -1.84
N ALA A 167 -6.73 27.71 -3.07
CA ALA A 167 -5.42 27.12 -3.35
C ALA A 167 -4.24 27.91 -2.75
N GLN A 168 -4.33 29.25 -2.69
CA GLN A 168 -3.26 30.07 -2.12
C GLN A 168 -3.17 29.89 -0.60
N VAL A 169 -4.32 29.81 0.06
CA VAL A 169 -4.41 29.57 1.51
C VAL A 169 -3.95 28.16 1.84
N LEU A 170 -4.41 27.15 1.09
CA LEU A 170 -3.97 25.77 1.25
C LEU A 170 -2.46 25.67 1.12
N GLN A 171 -1.89 26.22 0.05
CA GLN A 171 -0.44 26.19 -0.14
C GLN A 171 0.30 26.85 1.04
N GLN A 172 -0.14 28.04 1.46
CA GLN A 172 0.49 28.78 2.56
C GLN A 172 0.47 28.04 3.91
N VAL A 173 -0.59 27.26 4.19
CA VAL A 173 -0.74 26.52 5.45
C VAL A 173 -0.06 25.15 5.37
N LEU A 174 -0.20 24.44 4.26
CA LEU A 174 0.27 23.06 4.13
C LEU A 174 1.76 22.95 3.83
N GLU A 175 2.35 23.91 3.11
CA GLU A 175 3.76 23.85 2.68
C GLU A 175 4.76 23.76 3.86
N PRO A 176 4.61 24.54 4.95
CA PRO A 176 5.49 24.40 6.12
C PRO A 176 5.34 23.05 6.83
N ILE A 177 4.12 22.50 6.90
CA ILE A 177 3.85 21.18 7.49
C ILE A 177 4.54 20.11 6.65
N HIS A 178 4.35 20.17 5.33
CA HIS A 178 5.00 19.26 4.39
C HIS A 178 6.53 19.33 4.50
N THR A 179 7.10 20.55 4.53
CA THR A 179 8.55 20.74 4.63
C THR A 179 9.12 20.09 5.88
N SER A 180 8.52 20.36 7.05
CA SER A 180 8.92 19.73 8.31
C SER A 180 8.78 18.21 8.28
N CYS A 181 7.67 17.71 7.72
CA CYS A 181 7.40 16.28 7.58
C CYS A 181 8.45 15.61 6.69
N ALA A 182 8.73 16.19 5.52
CA ALA A 182 9.69 15.69 4.55
C ALA A 182 11.11 15.67 5.12
N ASP A 183 11.54 16.76 5.77
CA ASP A 183 12.87 16.84 6.37
C ASP A 183 13.10 15.76 7.44
N ILE A 184 12.10 15.52 8.28
CA ILE A 184 12.21 14.51 9.35
C ILE A 184 12.06 13.09 8.78
N ALA A 185 11.08 12.84 7.91
CA ALA A 185 10.88 11.53 7.29
C ALA A 185 12.12 11.10 6.49
N LEU A 186 12.71 12.00 5.71
CA LEU A 186 13.94 11.72 4.96
C LEU A 186 15.14 11.44 5.89
N GLN A 187 15.22 12.08 7.06
CA GLN A 187 16.24 11.74 8.06
C GLN A 187 16.03 10.34 8.65
N VAL A 188 14.79 9.95 8.96
CA VAL A 188 14.48 8.60 9.44
C VAL A 188 14.81 7.56 8.37
N VAL A 189 14.42 7.81 7.12
CA VAL A 189 14.76 6.96 5.97
C VAL A 189 16.26 6.86 5.77
N GLN A 190 16.99 7.97 5.89
CA GLN A 190 18.45 7.97 5.78
C GLN A 190 19.12 7.17 6.92
N MET A 191 18.56 7.21 8.13
CA MET A 191 19.03 6.40 9.25
C MET A 191 18.78 4.91 9.06
N TYR A 192 17.66 4.54 8.42
CA TYR A 192 17.34 3.18 8.01
C TYR A 192 18.27 2.72 6.87
N ALA A 193 18.48 3.56 5.86
CA ALA A 193 19.36 3.26 4.73
C ALA A 193 20.84 3.10 5.15
N GLY A 194 21.28 3.88 6.14
CA GLY A 194 22.62 3.76 6.73
C GLY A 194 22.76 2.64 7.77
N ASP A 195 21.76 1.78 7.94
CA ASP A 195 21.84 0.66 8.88
C ASP A 195 22.83 -0.40 8.36
N ALA A 196 23.68 -0.91 9.26
CA ALA A 196 24.65 -1.95 8.92
C ALA A 196 23.97 -3.22 8.36
N ARG A 197 22.71 -3.49 8.74
CA ARG A 197 21.90 -4.59 8.19
C ARG A 197 21.68 -4.45 6.69
N MET A 198 21.33 -3.25 6.23
CA MET A 198 21.10 -2.97 4.81
C MET A 198 22.37 -3.26 4.01
N VAL A 199 23.51 -2.69 4.45
CA VAL A 199 24.81 -2.88 3.79
C VAL A 199 25.24 -4.36 3.79
N ALA A 200 25.01 -5.08 4.89
CA ALA A 200 25.33 -6.50 4.98
C ALA A 200 24.53 -7.35 4.00
N TRP A 201 23.20 -7.12 3.92
CA TRP A 201 22.33 -7.81 3.00
C TRP A 201 22.62 -7.48 1.54
N GLU A 202 22.84 -6.20 1.21
CA GLU A 202 23.24 -5.80 -0.13
C GLU A 202 24.54 -6.47 -0.57
N ARG A 203 25.53 -6.55 0.32
CA ARG A 203 26.80 -7.22 0.02
C ARG A 203 26.59 -8.71 -0.27
N ARG A 204 25.75 -9.40 0.51
CA ARG A 204 25.42 -10.81 0.27
C ARG A 204 24.68 -11.01 -1.04
N ALA A 205 23.66 -10.20 -1.29
CA ALA A 205 22.86 -10.25 -2.50
C ALA A 205 23.70 -9.99 -3.76
N ASN A 206 24.58 -8.99 -3.72
CA ASN A 206 25.51 -8.69 -4.82
C ASN A 206 26.54 -9.81 -5.03
N ALA A 207 27.08 -10.41 -3.95
CA ALA A 207 28.00 -11.53 -4.06
C ALA A 207 27.35 -12.74 -4.74
N GLN A 208 26.08 -13.02 -4.42
CA GLN A 208 25.33 -14.07 -5.10
C GLN A 208 25.00 -13.71 -6.55
N ALA A 209 24.61 -12.47 -6.84
CA ALA A 209 24.31 -12.01 -8.19
C ALA A 209 25.53 -12.09 -9.14
N GLN A 210 26.74 -12.07 -8.60
CA GLN A 210 27.99 -12.25 -9.34
C GLN A 210 28.37 -13.71 -9.60
N ARG A 211 27.69 -14.69 -8.97
CA ARG A 211 27.92 -16.12 -9.23
C ARG A 211 27.41 -16.47 -10.64
N ASP A 212 28.11 -17.38 -11.31
CA ASP A 212 27.71 -17.84 -12.64
C ASP A 212 26.36 -18.59 -12.54
N PRO A 213 25.31 -18.16 -13.26
CA PRO A 213 23.99 -18.83 -13.25
C PRO A 213 24.05 -20.31 -13.66
N ARG A 214 25.13 -20.74 -14.33
CA ARG A 214 25.33 -22.12 -14.79
C ARG A 214 26.02 -23.02 -13.77
N GLN A 215 26.57 -22.46 -12.69
CA GLN A 215 27.05 -23.27 -11.58
C GLN A 215 25.87 -23.64 -10.72
N VAL A 216 25.53 -24.93 -10.73
CA VAL A 216 24.54 -25.52 -9.81
C VAL A 216 25.04 -25.24 -8.40
N LEU A 217 24.23 -24.56 -7.59
CA LEU A 217 24.47 -24.42 -6.17
C LEU A 217 24.55 -25.84 -5.58
N GLU A 218 25.74 -26.27 -5.17
CA GLU A 218 25.91 -27.55 -4.47
C GLU A 218 25.20 -27.44 -3.10
N GLY A 219 24.65 -28.53 -2.57
CA GLY A 219 23.79 -28.53 -1.38
C GLY A 219 24.38 -27.94 -0.08
N GLY A 220 25.66 -27.53 -0.07
CA GLY A 220 26.29 -26.78 1.01
C GLY A 220 26.18 -25.24 0.91
N ASP A 221 25.60 -24.70 -0.17
CA ASP A 221 25.50 -23.25 -0.45
C ASP A 221 24.09 -22.68 -0.16
N VAL A 222 23.26 -23.46 0.56
CA VAL A 222 21.88 -23.12 0.96
C VAL A 222 21.90 -22.15 2.15
N GLU A 223 21.21 -21.02 2.03
CA GLU A 223 21.04 -20.09 3.16
C GLU A 223 20.26 -20.73 4.32
N ALA A 224 20.72 -20.47 5.54
CA ALA A 224 20.07 -20.96 6.76
C ALA A 224 18.63 -20.43 6.89
N ASP A 225 17.76 -21.21 7.53
CA ASP A 225 16.36 -20.87 7.81
C ASP A 225 16.21 -19.51 8.48
N GLU A 226 17.05 -19.25 9.48
CA GLU A 226 17.06 -17.99 10.21
C GLU A 226 17.46 -16.84 9.29
N SER A 227 18.43 -17.04 8.39
CA SER A 227 18.87 -16.05 7.41
C SER A 227 17.72 -15.66 6.46
N LEU A 228 16.97 -16.65 5.96
CA LEU A 228 15.83 -16.44 5.07
C LEU A 228 14.66 -15.74 5.77
N GLN A 229 14.32 -16.13 7.00
CA GLN A 229 13.30 -15.45 7.80
C GLN A 229 13.66 -13.98 8.06
N MET A 230 14.95 -13.72 8.25
CA MET A 230 15.47 -12.39 8.58
C MET A 230 15.44 -11.43 7.41
N ILE A 231 15.85 -11.88 6.21
CA ILE A 231 15.73 -11.06 5.02
C ILE A 231 14.25 -10.86 4.63
N ASP A 232 13.40 -11.86 4.88
CA ASP A 232 11.97 -11.78 4.61
C ASP A 232 11.29 -10.67 5.44
N LEU A 233 11.55 -10.63 6.76
CA LEU A 233 11.11 -9.53 7.63
C LEU A 233 11.69 -8.17 7.18
N PHE A 234 12.95 -8.14 6.78
CA PHE A 234 13.60 -6.92 6.30
C PHE A 234 13.00 -6.41 4.99
N LEU A 235 12.61 -7.31 4.09
CA LEU A 235 11.92 -6.98 2.85
C LEU A 235 10.53 -6.43 3.12
N ASP A 236 9.81 -6.97 4.12
CA ASP A 236 8.52 -6.43 4.56
C ASP A 236 8.68 -4.99 5.09
N GLU A 237 9.70 -4.73 5.93
CA GLU A 237 10.03 -3.36 6.40
C GLU A 237 10.33 -2.42 5.23
N LEU A 238 11.20 -2.83 4.30
CA LEU A 238 11.62 -2.02 3.16
C LEU A 238 10.46 -1.72 2.20
N ALA A 239 9.66 -2.72 1.86
CA ALA A 239 8.48 -2.56 1.02
C ALA A 239 7.45 -1.64 1.68
N PHE A 240 7.26 -1.75 3.01
CA PHE A 240 6.41 -0.83 3.76
C PHE A 240 6.89 0.61 3.64
N ILE A 241 8.18 0.87 3.88
CA ILE A 241 8.75 2.22 3.81
C ILE A 241 8.54 2.80 2.41
N ILE A 242 8.86 2.04 1.35
CA ILE A 242 8.64 2.47 -0.04
C ILE A 242 7.17 2.84 -0.26
N ARG A 243 6.24 1.95 0.14
CA ARG A 243 4.81 2.16 -0.03
C ARG A 243 4.32 3.43 0.65
N VAL A 244 4.69 3.67 1.91
CA VAL A 244 4.20 4.85 2.65
C VAL A 244 4.74 6.14 2.04
N LEU A 245 6.00 6.17 1.58
CA LEU A 245 6.55 7.34 0.89
C LEU A 245 5.84 7.62 -0.44
N VAL A 246 5.53 6.58 -1.22
CA VAL A 246 4.78 6.70 -2.48
C VAL A 246 3.36 7.19 -2.21
N SER A 247 2.66 6.58 -1.26
CA SER A 247 1.30 6.99 -0.86
C SER A 247 1.23 8.44 -0.41
N TYR A 248 2.18 8.89 0.42
CA TYR A 248 2.23 10.28 0.86
C TYR A 248 2.50 11.25 -0.29
N THR A 249 3.40 10.88 -1.22
CA THR A 249 3.67 11.71 -2.40
C THR A 249 2.43 11.82 -3.29
N ALA A 250 1.70 10.73 -3.52
CA ALA A 250 0.44 10.75 -4.25
C ALA A 250 -0.62 11.62 -3.54
N PHE A 251 -0.75 11.48 -2.22
CA PHE A 251 -1.63 12.29 -1.40
C PHE A 251 -1.39 13.79 -1.55
N LEU A 252 -0.13 14.25 -1.49
CA LEU A 252 0.20 15.68 -1.64
C LEU A 252 -0.34 16.26 -2.95
N THR A 253 -0.22 15.51 -4.04
CA THR A 253 -0.73 15.93 -5.35
C THR A 253 -2.25 16.03 -5.39
N THR A 254 -2.96 15.23 -4.58
CA THR A 254 -4.43 15.28 -4.49
C THR A 254 -4.94 16.43 -3.63
N VAL A 255 -4.24 16.79 -2.55
CA VAL A 255 -4.72 17.80 -1.61
C VAL A 255 -4.46 19.22 -2.10
N CYS A 256 -3.27 19.50 -2.64
CA CYS A 256 -2.99 20.80 -3.21
C CYS A 256 -1.90 20.70 -4.28
N GLN A 257 -2.32 21.01 -5.51
CA GLN A 257 -1.49 20.91 -6.69
C GLN A 257 -0.28 21.86 -6.59
N GLY A 258 0.93 21.30 -6.53
CA GLY A 258 2.17 22.04 -6.35
C GLY A 258 2.88 21.78 -5.02
N LEU A 259 2.21 21.18 -4.02
CA LEU A 259 2.90 20.59 -2.87
C LEU A 259 3.67 19.32 -3.29
N GLY A 260 4.85 19.11 -2.71
CA GLY A 260 5.68 17.94 -3.01
C GLY A 260 6.63 18.11 -4.20
N GLY A 261 6.85 19.35 -4.68
CA GLY A 261 7.85 19.65 -5.73
C GLY A 261 9.31 19.37 -5.34
N ASN A 262 9.58 19.05 -4.06
CA ASN A 262 10.88 18.60 -3.61
C ASN A 262 11.03 17.09 -3.90
N GLY A 263 11.79 16.76 -4.95
CA GLY A 263 12.07 15.38 -5.38
C GLY A 263 12.79 14.48 -4.37
N GLY A 264 13.01 14.92 -3.13
CA GLY A 264 13.71 14.15 -2.09
C GLY A 264 13.07 12.79 -1.82
N PHE A 265 11.74 12.72 -1.69
CA PHE A 265 11.04 11.45 -1.55
C PHE A 265 11.16 10.58 -2.79
N GLN A 266 11.02 11.16 -3.99
CA GLN A 266 11.13 10.40 -5.24
C GLN A 266 12.54 9.81 -5.42
N ILE A 267 13.59 10.59 -5.13
CA ILE A 267 14.98 10.13 -5.17
C ILE A 267 15.16 8.97 -4.18
N LYS A 268 14.71 9.13 -2.93
CA LYS A 268 14.82 8.06 -1.93
C LYS A 268 14.00 6.82 -2.26
N VAL A 269 12.80 6.98 -2.81
CA VAL A 269 11.99 5.85 -3.29
C VAL A 269 12.72 5.10 -4.41
N GLN A 270 13.37 5.80 -5.35
CA GLN A 270 14.15 5.17 -6.42
C GLN A 270 15.37 4.43 -5.88
N GLU A 271 16.14 5.04 -4.97
CA GLU A 271 17.29 4.39 -4.31
C GLU A 271 16.86 3.12 -3.57
N LEU A 272 15.84 3.22 -2.71
CA LEU A 272 15.32 2.07 -1.94
C LEU A 272 14.71 1.00 -2.85
N SER A 273 14.04 1.39 -3.94
CA SER A 273 13.50 0.43 -4.92
C SER A 273 14.62 -0.37 -5.59
N GLY A 274 15.76 0.26 -5.89
CA GLY A 274 16.93 -0.44 -6.43
C GLY A 274 17.47 -1.49 -5.45
N VAL A 275 17.62 -1.12 -4.18
CA VAL A 275 18.05 -2.04 -3.12
C VAL A 275 17.03 -3.17 -2.95
N TYR A 276 15.75 -2.83 -2.87
CA TYR A 276 14.66 -3.80 -2.74
C TYR A 276 14.70 -4.87 -3.83
N VAL A 277 14.86 -4.48 -5.10
CA VAL A 277 14.91 -5.44 -6.21
C VAL A 277 16.07 -6.43 -6.06
N VAL A 278 17.24 -5.96 -5.64
CA VAL A 278 18.43 -6.81 -5.45
C VAL A 278 18.21 -7.80 -4.30
N LEU A 279 17.64 -7.34 -3.19
CA LEU A 279 17.39 -8.17 -2.01
C LEU A 279 16.26 -9.18 -2.23
N GLU A 280 15.16 -8.77 -2.86
CA GLU A 280 14.01 -9.63 -3.16
C GLU A 280 14.43 -10.72 -4.16
N ARG A 281 15.24 -10.38 -5.17
CA ARG A 281 15.83 -11.38 -6.07
C ARG A 281 16.68 -12.39 -5.30
N PHE A 282 17.56 -11.94 -4.40
CA PHE A 282 18.33 -12.85 -3.55
C PHE A 282 17.43 -13.78 -2.74
N TYR A 283 16.40 -13.23 -2.08
CA TYR A 283 15.45 -14.01 -1.29
C TYR A 283 14.74 -15.09 -2.11
N VAL A 284 14.22 -14.72 -3.29
CA VAL A 284 13.54 -15.65 -4.20
C VAL A 284 14.47 -16.80 -4.59
N PHE A 285 15.68 -16.48 -5.08
CA PHE A 285 16.61 -17.50 -5.56
C PHE A 285 17.10 -18.44 -4.44
N GLN A 286 17.30 -17.93 -3.23
CA GLN A 286 17.73 -18.77 -2.11
C GLN A 286 16.58 -19.62 -1.55
N SER A 287 15.37 -19.05 -1.50
CA SER A 287 14.20 -19.78 -1.01
C SER A 287 13.78 -20.90 -1.98
N VAL A 288 13.80 -20.63 -3.29
CA VAL A 288 13.55 -21.67 -4.31
C VAL A 288 14.65 -22.72 -4.28
N HIS A 289 15.93 -22.32 -4.25
CA HIS A 289 17.03 -23.27 -4.15
C HIS A 289 16.89 -24.18 -2.93
N LYS A 290 16.59 -23.60 -1.77
CA LYS A 290 16.37 -24.38 -0.55
C LYS A 290 15.19 -25.34 -0.68
N ALA A 291 14.04 -24.87 -1.17
CA ALA A 291 12.87 -25.72 -1.38
C ALA A 291 13.20 -26.92 -2.29
N THR A 292 13.97 -26.68 -3.36
CA THR A 292 14.41 -27.76 -4.26
C THR A 292 15.45 -28.70 -3.64
N ALA A 293 16.28 -28.22 -2.71
CA ALA A 293 17.33 -29.00 -2.07
C ALA A 293 16.82 -29.90 -0.95
N ILE A 294 15.79 -29.46 -0.21
CA ILE A 294 15.24 -30.21 0.94
C ILE A 294 14.12 -31.17 0.55
N ALA A 295 13.58 -31.04 -0.66
CA ALA A 295 12.41 -31.80 -1.03
C ALA A 295 12.73 -33.26 -1.36
N GLU A 296 12.20 -34.13 -0.52
CA GLU A 296 12.22 -35.57 -0.74
C GLU A 296 10.90 -35.99 -1.40
N PRO A 297 10.93 -36.67 -2.57
CA PRO A 297 9.73 -37.19 -3.19
C PRO A 297 9.11 -38.27 -2.29
N GLN A 298 7.86 -38.09 -1.89
CA GLN A 298 7.12 -39.09 -1.11
C GLN A 298 6.27 -39.94 -2.05
N GLU A 299 6.43 -41.26 -1.98
CA GLU A 299 5.60 -42.21 -2.72
C GLU A 299 4.30 -42.45 -1.93
N LEU A 300 3.16 -41.99 -2.46
CA LEU A 300 1.85 -42.23 -1.86
C LEU A 300 1.29 -43.60 -2.26
N GLU A 301 1.48 -43.97 -3.54
CA GLU A 301 1.09 -45.24 -4.13
C GLU A 301 2.16 -45.68 -5.14
N HIS A 302 2.12 -46.93 -5.59
CA HIS A 302 3.14 -47.45 -6.50
C HIS A 302 3.28 -46.60 -7.77
N GLY A 303 4.39 -45.84 -7.86
CA GLY A 303 4.67 -44.92 -8.96
C GLY A 303 3.89 -43.60 -8.95
N VAL A 304 3.28 -43.22 -7.82
CA VAL A 304 2.67 -41.89 -7.58
C VAL A 304 3.51 -41.15 -6.54
N TYR A 305 4.22 -40.13 -6.99
CA TYR A 305 5.07 -39.30 -6.15
C TYR A 305 4.44 -37.92 -5.95
N VAL A 306 4.49 -37.44 -4.71
CA VAL A 306 4.15 -36.06 -4.34
C VAL A 306 5.40 -35.40 -3.77
N SER A 307 5.59 -34.13 -4.13
CA SER A 307 6.74 -33.34 -3.72
C SER A 307 6.27 -31.99 -3.21
N SER A 308 6.72 -31.60 -2.01
CA SER A 308 6.39 -30.31 -1.41
C SER A 308 6.96 -29.12 -2.18
N VAL A 309 7.95 -29.33 -3.07
CA VAL A 309 8.57 -28.26 -3.89
C VAL A 309 7.52 -27.42 -4.60
N VAL A 310 6.48 -28.06 -5.14
CA VAL A 310 5.45 -27.36 -5.92
C VAL A 310 4.72 -26.34 -5.03
N GLU A 311 4.38 -26.73 -3.81
CA GLU A 311 3.69 -25.87 -2.84
C GLU A 311 4.64 -24.80 -2.28
N ASP A 312 5.83 -25.20 -1.85
CA ASP A 312 6.84 -24.33 -1.24
C ASP A 312 7.30 -23.22 -2.21
N VAL A 313 7.60 -23.60 -3.46
CA VAL A 313 7.99 -22.63 -4.50
C VAL A 313 6.83 -21.73 -4.86
N SER A 314 5.61 -22.26 -5.04
CA SER A 314 4.45 -21.43 -5.34
C SER A 314 4.16 -20.41 -4.23
N PHE A 315 4.32 -20.80 -2.96
CA PHE A 315 4.17 -19.92 -1.81
C PHE A 315 5.19 -18.78 -1.82
N VAL A 316 6.47 -19.10 -2.00
CA VAL A 316 7.58 -18.11 -2.05
C VAL A 316 7.37 -17.12 -3.19
N LEU A 317 7.06 -17.60 -4.39
CA LEU A 317 6.89 -16.74 -5.57
C LEU A 317 5.67 -15.83 -5.42
N ASN A 318 4.55 -16.37 -4.91
CA ASN A 318 3.36 -15.57 -4.64
C ASN A 318 3.62 -14.50 -3.57
N LYS A 319 4.36 -14.84 -2.51
CA LYS A 319 4.74 -13.89 -1.46
C LYS A 319 5.58 -12.74 -2.02
N ALA A 320 6.61 -13.06 -2.79
CA ALA A 320 7.49 -12.07 -3.43
C ALA A 320 6.72 -11.17 -4.40
N PHE A 321 5.83 -11.74 -5.22
CA PHE A 321 4.97 -10.97 -6.13
C PHE A 321 4.04 -10.01 -5.38
N PHE A 322 3.35 -10.53 -4.35
CA PHE A 322 2.43 -9.72 -3.55
C PHE A 322 3.16 -8.56 -2.88
N ARG A 323 4.30 -8.82 -2.23
CA ARG A 323 5.12 -7.77 -1.62
C ARG A 323 5.60 -6.74 -2.64
N ALA A 324 6.07 -7.16 -3.81
CA ALA A 324 6.52 -6.25 -4.85
C ALA A 324 5.39 -5.36 -5.40
N SER A 325 4.15 -5.87 -5.43
CA SER A 325 2.97 -5.08 -5.83
C SER A 325 2.63 -3.98 -4.81
N GLN A 326 2.93 -4.21 -3.52
CA GLN A 326 2.68 -3.23 -2.46
C GLN A 326 3.61 -2.02 -2.54
N CYS A 327 4.77 -2.13 -3.20
CA CYS A 327 5.68 -1.01 -3.43
C CYS A 327 5.08 0.08 -4.35
N MET A 328 3.91 -0.17 -4.97
CA MET A 328 3.19 0.78 -5.84
C MET A 328 4.05 1.35 -6.99
N ASN A 329 5.05 0.58 -7.45
CA ASN A 329 5.95 0.95 -8.53
C ASN A 329 6.00 -0.17 -9.56
N TYR A 330 5.45 0.12 -10.75
CA TYR A 330 5.36 -0.83 -11.86
C TYR A 330 6.72 -1.41 -12.27
N HIS A 331 7.78 -0.59 -12.30
CA HIS A 331 9.12 -1.05 -12.68
C HIS A 331 9.71 -2.03 -11.65
N THR A 332 9.46 -1.78 -10.37
CA THR A 332 9.83 -2.70 -9.29
C THR A 332 9.11 -4.02 -9.45
N THR A 333 7.78 -4.01 -9.63
CA THR A 333 6.99 -5.24 -9.80
C THR A 333 7.44 -6.05 -11.01
N LEU A 334 7.67 -5.41 -12.17
CA LEU A 334 8.17 -6.11 -13.36
C LEU A 334 9.54 -6.74 -13.15
N SER A 335 10.45 -6.03 -12.47
CA SER A 335 11.79 -6.54 -12.19
C SER A 335 11.73 -7.80 -11.31
N ILE A 336 10.80 -7.84 -10.35
CA ILE A 336 10.57 -9.03 -9.53
C ILE A 336 9.96 -10.15 -10.37
N VAL A 337 8.94 -9.88 -11.19
CA VAL A 337 8.34 -10.90 -12.07
C VAL A 337 9.40 -11.56 -12.96
N ILE A 338 10.33 -10.80 -13.53
CA ILE A 338 11.46 -11.34 -14.29
C ILE A 338 12.31 -12.26 -13.41
N ALA A 339 12.64 -11.86 -12.18
CA ALA A 339 13.38 -12.70 -11.25
C ALA A 339 12.63 -13.99 -10.86
N LEU A 340 11.30 -13.94 -10.74
CA LEU A 340 10.47 -15.14 -10.48
C LEU A 340 10.57 -16.13 -11.66
N VAL A 341 10.46 -15.63 -12.89
CA VAL A 341 10.59 -16.44 -14.11
C VAL A 341 11.99 -17.05 -14.20
N ASP A 342 13.03 -16.25 -13.96
CA ASP A 342 14.40 -16.76 -13.96
C ASP A 342 14.60 -17.89 -12.93
N ALA A 343 14.04 -17.75 -11.72
CA ALA A 343 14.14 -18.77 -10.67
C ALA A 343 13.38 -20.05 -11.06
N LEU A 344 12.22 -19.91 -11.72
CA LEU A 344 11.47 -21.04 -12.25
C LEU A 344 12.26 -21.80 -13.32
N GLU A 345 12.89 -21.09 -14.26
CA GLU A 345 13.65 -21.71 -15.35
C GLU A 345 14.98 -22.32 -14.90
N SER A 346 15.70 -21.63 -14.01
CA SER A 346 17.07 -22.00 -13.63
C SER A 346 17.18 -23.01 -12.49
N GLN A 347 16.18 -23.08 -11.60
CA GLN A 347 16.25 -23.93 -10.40
C GLN A 347 15.06 -24.90 -10.29
N TYR A 348 13.84 -24.38 -10.39
CA TYR A 348 12.64 -25.20 -10.19
C TYR A 348 12.42 -26.23 -11.31
N LEU A 349 12.47 -25.81 -12.58
CA LEU A 349 12.25 -26.70 -13.72
C LEU A 349 13.27 -27.86 -13.75
N PRO A 350 14.59 -27.63 -13.57
CA PRO A 350 15.55 -28.73 -13.43
C PRO A 350 15.20 -29.69 -12.29
N ALA A 351 14.83 -29.19 -11.11
CA ALA A 351 14.47 -30.02 -9.96
C ALA A 351 13.25 -30.91 -10.25
N ILE A 352 12.20 -30.35 -10.86
CA ILE A 352 11.00 -31.11 -11.25
C ILE A 352 11.33 -32.19 -12.29
N LEU A 353 12.18 -31.88 -13.27
CA LEU A 353 12.58 -32.84 -14.31
C LEU A 353 13.43 -33.99 -13.76
N THR A 354 14.11 -33.81 -12.62
CA THR A 354 14.86 -34.87 -11.94
C THR A 354 14.04 -35.76 -11.03
N LEU A 355 12.77 -35.40 -10.76
CA LEU A 355 11.88 -36.24 -9.95
C LEU A 355 11.64 -37.59 -10.66
N PRO A 356 11.53 -38.70 -9.91
CA PRO A 356 11.25 -40.01 -10.48
C PRO A 356 9.90 -39.98 -11.19
N GLY A 357 9.95 -39.90 -12.52
CA GLY A 357 8.77 -39.90 -13.36
C GLY A 357 8.26 -41.32 -13.62
N ARG A 358 6.94 -41.48 -13.68
CA ARG A 358 6.33 -42.55 -14.49
C ARG A 358 6.67 -42.22 -15.95
N PRO A 359 7.06 -43.18 -16.81
CA PRO A 359 6.89 -42.96 -18.24
C PRO A 359 5.41 -42.64 -18.44
N CYS A 360 5.11 -41.48 -19.03
CA CYS A 360 3.76 -41.11 -19.38
C CYS A 360 3.30 -42.05 -20.49
N VAL A 361 2.85 -43.24 -20.12
CA VAL A 361 2.19 -44.16 -21.05
C VAL A 361 0.79 -43.62 -21.19
N ILE A 362 0.63 -42.64 -22.09
CA ILE A 362 -0.68 -42.32 -22.65
C ILE A 362 -1.16 -43.66 -23.24
N PRO A 363 -2.24 -44.26 -22.73
CA PRO A 363 -2.77 -45.47 -23.33
C PRO A 363 -3.33 -45.08 -24.69
N LEU A 364 -2.49 -45.16 -25.73
CA LEU A 364 -2.97 -45.31 -27.08
C LEU A 364 -3.64 -46.68 -27.12
N SER A 365 -4.96 -46.71 -26.92
CA SER A 365 -5.77 -47.91 -27.05
C SER A 365 -5.37 -48.62 -28.35
N PRO A 366 -4.82 -49.84 -28.30
CA PRO A 366 -4.46 -50.57 -29.50
C PRO A 366 -5.72 -51.25 -30.01
N ASN A 367 -6.69 -50.47 -30.50
CA ASN A 367 -7.90 -51.00 -31.12
C ASN A 367 -8.32 -50.05 -32.23
N TYR A 368 -7.56 -50.04 -33.34
CA TYR A 368 -8.04 -49.87 -34.71
C TYR A 368 -6.85 -50.04 -35.68
N ALA A 369 -6.21 -51.21 -35.66
CA ALA A 369 -5.61 -51.75 -36.87
C ALA A 369 -6.67 -52.69 -37.47
N VAL A 370 -7.48 -52.12 -38.36
CA VAL A 370 -8.55 -52.80 -39.07
C VAL A 370 -8.00 -54.03 -39.79
N SER A 371 -8.72 -55.13 -39.60
CA SER A 371 -8.56 -56.41 -40.26
C SER A 371 -8.81 -56.30 -41.77
N ALA A 372 -7.90 -56.87 -42.56
CA ALA A 372 -8.12 -57.47 -43.88
C ALA A 372 -6.94 -58.45 -44.06
N ASP A 373 -7.06 -59.77 -44.26
CA ASP A 373 -8.07 -60.53 -44.97
C ASP A 373 -8.04 -62.01 -44.53
N SER A 374 -9.24 -62.59 -44.46
CA SER A 374 -9.66 -63.97 -44.80
C SER A 374 -8.75 -65.20 -44.54
N ASN A 375 -9.29 -66.13 -43.75
CA ASN A 375 -9.73 -67.50 -44.14
C ASN A 375 -9.28 -68.64 -43.20
N GLY A 376 -10.28 -69.40 -42.74
CA GLY A 376 -10.17 -70.85 -42.55
C GLY A 376 -10.46 -71.36 -41.14
N THR A 377 -11.70 -71.84 -40.94
CA THR A 377 -12.09 -73.11 -40.25
C THR A 377 -11.31 -73.52 -39.00
N ASP A 378 -11.90 -73.81 -37.83
CA ASP A 378 -12.97 -74.80 -37.61
C ASP A 378 -13.42 -74.79 -36.12
N ASN A 379 -14.61 -75.33 -35.89
CA ASN A 379 -15.38 -75.66 -34.66
C ASN A 379 -14.69 -75.70 -33.28
N THR A 380 -15.33 -75.13 -32.24
CA THR A 380 -16.19 -75.86 -31.26
C THR A 380 -16.82 -74.94 -30.21
N ARG A 381 -18.06 -75.29 -29.82
CA ARG A 381 -18.98 -74.66 -28.86
C ARG A 381 -18.45 -74.58 -27.42
N VAL A 382 -18.91 -73.61 -26.61
CA VAL A 382 -19.89 -73.74 -25.49
C VAL A 382 -20.25 -72.35 -24.92
N ASN A 383 -21.56 -72.13 -24.70
CA ASN A 383 -22.30 -71.27 -23.74
C ASN A 383 -21.49 -70.60 -22.59
N ASP A 384 -21.89 -69.51 -21.93
CA ASP A 384 -23.17 -68.80 -21.69
C ASP A 384 -22.77 -67.46 -21.01
N GLY A 385 -23.63 -66.45 -21.04
CA GLY A 385 -23.59 -65.36 -20.04
C GLY A 385 -23.72 -63.95 -20.60
N ALA A 386 -24.86 -63.34 -20.32
CA ALA A 386 -25.17 -61.93 -20.56
C ALA A 386 -24.18 -61.00 -19.82
N ASP A 387 -23.73 -59.95 -20.52
CA ASP A 387 -24.06 -58.55 -20.23
C ASP A 387 -23.16 -57.67 -21.09
N SER A 388 -23.75 -57.05 -22.11
CA SER A 388 -23.09 -56.00 -22.88
C SER A 388 -23.11 -54.72 -22.04
N GLU A 389 -22.17 -54.60 -21.11
CA GLU A 389 -21.82 -53.29 -20.56
C GLU A 389 -21.14 -52.50 -21.69
N ASN A 390 -21.88 -51.57 -22.28
CA ASN A 390 -21.30 -50.56 -23.15
C ASN A 390 -20.14 -49.89 -22.40
N PRO A 391 -18.95 -49.74 -23.00
CA PRO A 391 -17.86 -49.04 -22.35
C PRO A 391 -18.28 -47.58 -22.15
N VAL A 392 -18.44 -47.19 -20.89
CA VAL A 392 -18.73 -45.82 -20.48
C VAL A 392 -17.65 -44.92 -21.10
N SER A 393 -18.09 -43.93 -21.87
CA SER A 393 -17.19 -43.00 -22.53
C SER A 393 -16.47 -42.19 -21.45
N PHE A 394 -15.17 -41.94 -21.64
CA PHE A 394 -14.37 -41.08 -20.76
C PHE A 394 -15.00 -39.69 -20.54
N SER A 395 -15.82 -39.24 -21.50
CA SER A 395 -16.61 -38.01 -21.39
C SER A 395 -17.70 -38.08 -20.31
N ASP A 396 -18.29 -39.24 -20.06
CA ASP A 396 -19.35 -39.41 -19.05
C ASP A 396 -18.76 -39.46 -17.64
N MET A 397 -17.55 -40.01 -17.47
CA MET A 397 -16.83 -40.00 -16.19
C MET A 397 -16.36 -38.60 -15.78
N LEU A 398 -15.99 -37.75 -16.74
CA LEU A 398 -15.59 -36.36 -16.46
C LEU A 398 -16.76 -35.48 -16.00
N LEU A 399 -17.97 -35.74 -16.51
CA LEU A 399 -19.17 -35.02 -16.08
C LEU A 399 -19.59 -35.43 -14.66
N GLN A 400 -19.37 -36.68 -14.28
CA GLN A 400 -19.71 -37.17 -12.94
C GLN A 400 -18.79 -36.61 -11.84
N ALA A 401 -17.56 -36.22 -12.18
CA ALA A 401 -16.61 -35.62 -11.24
C ALA A 401 -16.78 -34.11 -11.04
N VAL A 402 -17.67 -33.46 -11.81
CA VAL A 402 -17.96 -32.02 -11.69
C VAL A 402 -19.24 -31.75 -10.88
N ASP A 403 -20.06 -32.78 -10.65
CA ASP A 403 -21.32 -32.69 -9.92
C ASP A 403 -21.27 -33.32 -8.50
N GLU A 404 -20.07 -33.59 -7.94
CA GLU A 404 -19.85 -33.88 -6.51
C GLU A 404 -19.24 -32.70 -5.74
#